data_AF-A0AAU2FFV1-F1
#
_entry.id   AF-A0AAU2FFV1-F1
#
_cell.length_a   1.000
_cell.length_b   1.000
_cell.length_c   1.000
_cell.angle_alpha   90.00
_cell.angle_beta   90.00
_cell.angle_gamma   90.00
#
_symmetry.space_group_name_H-M   'P 1'
#
loop_
_entity.id
_entity.type
_entity.pdbx_description
1 polymer ?
#
loop_
_entity_poly.entity_id
_entity_poly.type
_entity_poly.pdbx_seq_one_letter_code
_entity_poly.pdbx_strand_id
1 'polypeptide(L)'
;MDPADSHTDEIALSAEEYDAVRAALARVTSTGGGAQAHSLNSLLAQWSALVDEVEEGYSWCAPELDHDLSCRNVLAGVWSLLPSRVRAIRQPELDCIDVRYRRATIPWPDRPEDGARWWTWRVPRRLEVETAEQRDPDWPLGWEMMPFPRPTSVEVVT
;
A
#
# COMPACT_ATOMS: atom_id res chain seq x y z
N MET A 1 10.77 -38.77 16.57
CA MET A 1 9.67 -37.94 16.07
C MET A 1 10.00 -36.53 16.53
N ASP A 2 10.62 -35.76 15.64
CA ASP A 2 11.12 -34.43 15.97
C ASP A 2 9.98 -33.41 15.96
N PRO A 3 9.85 -32.56 17.00
CA PRO A 3 8.79 -31.56 17.09
C PRO A 3 8.96 -30.38 16.12
N ALA A 4 10.07 -30.32 15.37
CA ALA A 4 10.36 -29.25 14.41
C ALA A 4 9.60 -29.38 13.07
N ASP A 5 9.23 -30.61 12.67
CA ASP A 5 8.48 -30.83 11.42
C ASP A 5 7.02 -30.40 11.53
N SER A 6 6.43 -30.42 12.74
CA SER A 6 5.01 -30.11 12.93
C SER A 6 4.66 -28.63 12.75
N HIS A 7 5.63 -27.72 12.95
CA HIS A 7 5.38 -26.28 12.86
C HIS A 7 5.54 -25.73 11.43
N THR A 8 6.28 -26.44 10.57
CA THR A 8 6.51 -26.04 9.17
C THR A 8 5.29 -26.39 8.31
N ASP A 9 4.62 -27.51 8.60
CA ASP A 9 3.35 -27.91 7.96
C ASP A 9 2.17 -26.99 8.28
N GLU A 10 2.22 -26.23 9.38
CA GLU A 10 1.16 -25.27 9.73
C GLU A 10 1.20 -24.00 8.84
N ILE A 11 2.36 -23.67 8.28
CA ILE A 11 2.59 -22.45 7.50
C ILE A 11 2.47 -22.71 5.98
N ALA A 12 2.76 -23.93 5.53
CA ALA A 12 2.62 -24.31 4.14
C ALA A 12 1.13 -24.32 3.71
N LEU A 13 0.81 -23.58 2.65
CA LEU A 13 -0.54 -23.58 2.09
C LEU A 13 -0.83 -24.90 1.38
N SER A 14 -2.07 -25.38 1.48
CA SER A 14 -2.51 -26.52 0.69
C SER A 14 -2.58 -26.17 -0.81
N ALA A 15 -2.59 -27.19 -1.68
CA ALA A 15 -2.78 -26.98 -3.11
C ALA A 15 -4.12 -26.26 -3.42
N GLU A 16 -5.18 -26.59 -2.69
CA GLU A 16 -6.49 -25.93 -2.80
C GLU A 16 -6.42 -24.44 -2.40
N GLU A 17 -5.64 -24.11 -1.37
CA GLU A 17 -5.43 -22.73 -0.95
C GLU A 17 -4.62 -21.93 -1.96
N TYR A 18 -3.57 -22.53 -2.55
CA TYR A 18 -2.83 -21.92 -3.65
C TYR A 18 -3.72 -21.66 -4.88
N ASP A 19 -4.58 -22.62 -5.23
CA ASP A 19 -5.53 -22.46 -6.34
C ASP A 19 -6.56 -21.39 -6.05
N ALA A 20 -7.07 -21.31 -4.82
CA ALA A 20 -8.00 -20.27 -4.38
C ALA A 20 -7.36 -18.88 -4.42
N VAL A 21 -6.10 -18.74 -3.98
CA VAL A 21 -5.33 -17.49 -4.08
C VAL A 21 -5.19 -17.06 -5.54
N ARG A 22 -4.81 -18.00 -6.42
CA ARG A 22 -4.67 -17.73 -7.86
C ARG A 22 -5.99 -17.32 -8.50
N ALA A 23 -7.10 -17.97 -8.15
CA ALA A 23 -8.42 -17.62 -8.63
C ALA A 23 -8.88 -16.24 -8.14
N ALA A 24 -8.61 -15.90 -6.88
CA ALA A 24 -8.90 -14.58 -6.32
C ALA A 24 -8.12 -13.48 -7.03
N LEU A 25 -6.82 -13.69 -7.27
CA LEU A 25 -5.97 -12.76 -8.03
C LEU A 25 -6.50 -12.55 -9.44
N ALA A 26 -6.79 -13.63 -10.17
CA ALA A 26 -7.35 -13.55 -11.52
C ALA A 26 -8.65 -12.75 -11.53
N ARG A 27 -9.56 -12.97 -10.57
CA ARG A 27 -10.84 -12.25 -10.52
C ARG A 27 -10.69 -10.73 -10.37
N VAL A 28 -9.66 -10.27 -9.67
CA VAL A 28 -9.43 -8.84 -9.40
C VAL A 28 -8.60 -8.18 -10.51
N THR A 29 -7.65 -8.90 -11.11
CA THR A 29 -6.75 -8.33 -12.13
C THR A 29 -7.28 -8.47 -13.56
N SER A 30 -8.19 -9.41 -13.84
CA SER A 30 -8.75 -9.62 -15.20
C SER A 30 -9.56 -8.44 -15.75
N THR A 31 -9.93 -7.48 -14.92
CA THR A 31 -10.65 -6.27 -15.33
C THR A 31 -9.74 -5.11 -15.76
N GLY A 32 -8.42 -5.22 -15.58
CA GLY A 32 -7.43 -4.23 -16.00
C GLY A 32 -6.59 -4.76 -17.16
N GLY A 33 -6.57 -4.06 -18.29
CA GLY A 33 -5.78 -4.43 -19.47
C GLY A 33 -4.28 -4.32 -19.21
N GLY A 34 -3.68 -5.38 -18.67
CA GLY A 34 -2.25 -5.49 -18.44
C GLY A 34 -1.90 -6.82 -17.79
N ALA A 35 -1.24 -7.70 -18.55
CA ALA A 35 -0.87 -9.05 -18.14
C ALA A 35 0.35 -9.06 -17.19
N GLN A 36 0.25 -8.40 -16.04
CA GLN A 36 1.21 -8.63 -14.96
C GLN A 36 0.59 -9.62 -13.99
N ALA A 37 1.10 -10.85 -14.02
CA ALA A 37 0.72 -11.90 -13.08
C ALA A 37 1.21 -11.49 -11.69
N HIS A 38 0.41 -10.72 -10.97
CA HIS A 38 0.67 -10.39 -9.59
C HIS A 38 0.41 -11.64 -8.73
N SER A 39 1.39 -12.02 -7.91
CA SER A 39 1.18 -12.96 -6.81
C SER A 39 0.78 -12.17 -5.56
N LEU A 40 0.18 -12.84 -4.57
CA LEU A 40 -0.11 -12.20 -3.29
C LEU A 40 1.15 -11.62 -2.63
N ASN A 41 2.26 -12.37 -2.71
CA ASN A 41 3.56 -11.95 -2.19
C ASN A 41 4.11 -10.73 -2.94
N SER A 42 3.98 -10.67 -4.26
CA SER A 42 4.47 -9.52 -5.02
C SER A 42 3.65 -8.26 -4.75
N LEU A 43 2.35 -8.39 -4.48
CA LEU A 43 1.53 -7.26 -4.06
C LEU A 43 1.91 -6.75 -2.67
N LEU A 44 2.14 -7.64 -1.71
CA LEU A 44 2.62 -7.27 -0.36
C LEU A 44 4.01 -6.62 -0.44
N ALA A 45 4.91 -7.15 -1.26
CA ALA A 45 6.24 -6.58 -1.48
C ALA A 45 6.18 -5.19 -2.11
N GLN A 46 5.34 -4.99 -3.14
CA GLN A 46 5.12 -3.68 -3.74
C GLN A 46 4.55 -2.68 -2.73
N TRP A 47 3.58 -3.12 -1.90
CA TRP A 47 3.04 -2.25 -0.86
C TRP A 47 4.10 -1.87 0.17
N SER A 48 4.92 -2.84 0.62
CA SER A 48 6.02 -2.55 1.54
C SER A 48 7.04 -1.58 0.94
N ALA A 49 7.44 -1.78 -0.32
CA ALA A 49 8.41 -0.91 -0.99
C ALA A 49 7.90 0.53 -1.13
N LEU A 50 6.64 0.71 -1.52
CA LEU A 50 6.03 2.04 -1.54
C LEU A 50 6.00 2.68 -0.15
N VAL A 51 5.74 1.91 0.90
CA VAL A 51 5.77 2.42 2.27
C VAL A 51 7.19 2.81 2.70
N ASP A 52 8.21 2.08 2.25
CA ASP A 52 9.61 2.44 2.48
C ASP A 52 9.92 3.81 1.83
N GLU A 53 9.55 4.02 0.57
CA GLU A 53 9.71 5.30 -0.14
C GLU A 53 8.97 6.45 0.57
N VAL A 54 7.74 6.21 1.03
CA VAL A 54 6.94 7.21 1.75
C VAL A 54 7.50 7.54 3.14
N GLU A 55 8.17 6.60 3.80
CA GLU A 55 8.84 6.83 5.09
C GLU A 55 10.14 7.64 4.93
N GLU A 56 10.89 7.40 3.87
CA GLU A 56 12.15 8.08 3.57
C GLU A 56 11.94 9.51 3.07
N GLY A 57 10.93 9.69 2.21
CA GLY A 57 10.60 10.96 1.56
C GLY A 57 10.12 10.64 0.16
N TYR A 58 8.81 10.75 -0.09
CA TYR A 58 8.29 10.36 -1.39
C TYR A 58 8.73 11.39 -2.44
N SER A 59 9.43 10.92 -3.47
CA SER A 59 10.14 11.76 -4.45
C SER A 59 9.34 12.10 -5.71
N TRP A 60 8.16 11.50 -5.86
CA TRP A 60 7.31 11.73 -7.03
C TRP A 60 6.12 12.62 -6.67
N CYS A 61 5.26 12.86 -7.66
CA CYS A 61 4.13 13.76 -7.49
C CYS A 61 2.81 13.06 -7.18
N ALA A 62 1.78 13.85 -6.85
CA ALA A 62 0.53 13.29 -6.31
C ALA A 62 -0.18 12.29 -7.24
N PRO A 63 -0.22 12.48 -8.58
CA PRO A 63 -0.73 11.49 -9.52
C PRO A 63 0.05 10.16 -9.51
N GLU A 64 1.38 10.21 -9.39
CA GLU A 64 2.23 9.02 -9.29
C GLU A 64 1.94 8.28 -7.98
N LEU A 65 1.73 9.00 -6.86
CA LEU A 65 1.33 8.34 -5.62
C LEU A 65 -0.02 7.61 -5.78
N ASP A 66 -1.00 8.24 -6.42
CA ASP A 66 -2.30 7.59 -6.71
C ASP A 66 -2.13 6.34 -7.59
N HIS A 67 -1.22 6.41 -8.57
CA HIS A 67 -0.85 5.26 -9.39
C HIS A 67 -0.22 4.14 -8.56
N ASP A 68 0.76 4.45 -7.71
CA ASP A 68 1.48 3.45 -6.91
C ASP A 68 0.56 2.79 -5.86
N LEU A 69 -0.43 3.53 -5.34
CA LEU A 69 -1.47 3.00 -4.46
C LEU A 69 -2.39 1.95 -5.13
N SER A 70 -2.30 1.77 -6.45
CA SER A 70 -2.94 0.68 -7.19
C SER A 70 -2.64 -0.69 -6.55
N CYS A 71 -1.41 -0.93 -6.10
CA CYS A 71 -1.05 -2.21 -5.48
C CYS A 71 -1.92 -2.50 -4.22
N ARG A 72 -2.15 -1.48 -3.38
CA ARG A 72 -2.98 -1.59 -2.17
C ARG A 72 -4.47 -1.70 -2.49
N ASN A 73 -4.92 -1.10 -3.59
CA ASN A 73 -6.27 -1.26 -4.12
C ASN A 73 -6.52 -2.71 -4.58
N VAL A 74 -5.57 -3.31 -5.29
CA VAL A 74 -5.63 -4.72 -5.71
C VAL A 74 -5.61 -5.63 -4.48
N LEU A 75 -4.71 -5.40 -3.52
CA LEU A 75 -4.66 -6.15 -2.25
C LEU A 75 -6.01 -6.15 -1.55
N ALA A 76 -6.67 -5.00 -1.44
CA ALA A 76 -7.97 -4.89 -0.79
C ALA A 76 -9.05 -5.72 -1.48
N GLY A 77 -9.07 -5.71 -2.83
CA GLY A 77 -9.99 -6.53 -3.62
C GLY A 77 -9.76 -8.01 -3.40
N VAL A 78 -8.49 -8.44 -3.48
CA VAL A 78 -8.08 -9.84 -3.31
C VAL A 78 -8.37 -10.34 -1.91
N TRP A 79 -8.10 -9.52 -0.88
CA TRP A 79 -8.23 -9.93 0.53
C TRP A 79 -9.61 -10.48 0.85
N SER A 80 -10.68 -9.84 0.35
CA SER A 80 -12.07 -10.28 0.59
C SER A 80 -12.39 -11.67 0.02
N LEU A 81 -11.62 -12.13 -0.96
CA LEU A 81 -11.82 -13.39 -1.69
C LEU A 81 -10.90 -14.51 -1.17
N LEU A 82 -9.93 -14.19 -0.31
CA LEU A 82 -8.98 -15.16 0.20
C LEU A 82 -9.62 -16.13 1.20
N PRO A 83 -9.23 -17.42 1.18
CA PRO A 83 -9.56 -18.36 2.25
C PRO A 83 -9.25 -17.78 3.63
N SER A 84 -10.07 -18.08 4.62
CA SER A 84 -9.93 -17.54 5.99
C SER A 84 -8.56 -17.85 6.60
N ARG A 85 -8.04 -19.06 6.40
CA ARG A 85 -6.71 -19.46 6.88
C ARG A 85 -5.59 -18.66 6.20
N VAL A 86 -5.63 -18.52 4.88
CA VAL A 86 -4.66 -17.70 4.12
C VAL A 86 -4.66 -16.26 4.64
N ARG A 87 -5.85 -15.67 4.84
CA ARG A 87 -5.97 -14.33 5.44
C ARG A 87 -5.35 -14.28 6.82
N ALA A 88 -5.67 -15.23 7.70
CA ALA A 88 -5.15 -15.25 9.06
C ALA A 88 -3.61 -15.32 9.10
N ILE A 89 -2.99 -16.10 8.20
CA ILE A 89 -1.53 -16.20 8.08
C ILE A 89 -0.91 -14.88 7.60
N ARG A 90 -1.56 -14.18 6.64
CA ARG A 90 -1.01 -12.98 5.99
C ARG A 90 -1.43 -11.66 6.62
N GLN A 91 -2.45 -11.66 7.49
CA GLN A 91 -2.96 -10.44 8.12
C GLN A 91 -1.89 -9.70 8.93
N PRO A 92 -1.04 -10.36 9.75
CA PRO A 92 -0.03 -9.65 10.52
C PRO A 92 0.99 -8.89 9.65
N GLU A 93 1.34 -9.45 8.50
CA GLU A 93 2.24 -8.82 7.52
C GLU A 93 1.60 -7.56 6.93
N LEU A 94 0.34 -7.66 6.46
CA LEU A 94 -0.40 -6.52 5.93
C LEU A 94 -0.60 -5.42 6.98
N ASP A 95 -1.00 -5.79 8.20
CA ASP A 95 -1.22 -4.85 9.31
C ASP A 95 0.05 -4.08 9.65
N CYS A 96 1.20 -4.76 9.66
CA CYS A 96 2.49 -4.12 9.90
C CYS A 96 2.79 -3.02 8.86
N ILE A 97 2.59 -3.34 7.57
CA ILE A 97 2.81 -2.39 6.48
C ILE A 97 1.80 -1.22 6.57
N ASP A 98 0.53 -1.52 6.83
CA ASP A 98 -0.53 -0.50 6.97
C ASP A 98 -0.26 0.47 8.14
N VAL A 99 0.24 -0.03 9.28
CA VAL A 99 0.64 0.81 10.44
C VAL A 99 1.78 1.75 10.07
N ARG A 100 2.81 1.25 9.36
CA ARG A 100 3.92 2.07 8.88
C ARG A 100 3.42 3.18 7.96
N TYR A 101 2.59 2.85 6.96
CA TYR A 101 2.01 3.84 6.06
C TYR A 101 1.22 4.92 6.81
N ARG A 102 0.38 4.53 7.79
CA ARG A 102 -0.39 5.49 8.61
C ARG A 102 0.50 6.45 9.38
N ARG A 103 1.62 5.96 9.91
CA ARG A 103 2.59 6.78 10.63
C ARG A 103 3.29 7.76 9.70
N ALA A 104 3.67 7.29 8.51
CA ALA A 104 4.41 8.06 7.50
C ALA A 104 3.56 9.10 6.76
N THR A 105 2.25 9.05 6.92
CA THR A 105 1.30 9.93 6.22
C THR A 105 0.41 10.70 7.19
N ILE A 106 -0.28 11.72 6.68
CA ILE A 106 -1.37 12.42 7.37
C ILE A 106 -2.69 12.20 6.64
N PRO A 107 -3.83 12.16 7.35
CA PRO A 107 -5.12 12.12 6.70
C PRO A 107 -5.42 13.42 5.96
N TRP A 108 -6.18 13.32 4.88
CA TRP A 108 -6.81 14.49 4.27
C TRP A 108 -7.72 15.21 5.28
N PRO A 109 -7.75 16.55 5.29
CA PRO A 109 -8.74 17.29 6.07
C PRO A 109 -10.17 16.82 5.75
N ASP A 110 -11.00 16.72 6.78
CA ASP A 110 -12.43 16.39 6.69
C ASP A 110 -12.77 15.03 6.05
N ARG A 111 -11.79 14.13 5.89
CA ARG A 111 -12.00 12.74 5.45
C ARG A 111 -11.90 11.77 6.63
N PRO A 112 -12.87 10.86 6.80
CA PRO A 112 -12.81 9.86 7.86
C PRO A 112 -11.67 8.86 7.60
N GLU A 113 -10.92 8.54 8.66
CA GLU A 113 -9.85 7.53 8.61
C GLU A 113 -10.38 6.10 8.50
N ASP A 114 -11.59 5.86 9.00
CA ASP A 114 -12.22 4.53 9.03
C ASP A 114 -13.19 4.39 7.84
N GLY A 115 -12.62 4.12 6.67
CA GLY A 115 -13.36 3.93 5.44
C GLY A 115 -12.75 2.88 4.52
N ALA A 116 -13.56 2.36 3.60
CA ALA A 116 -13.04 1.59 2.49
C ALA A 116 -12.00 2.45 1.74
N ARG A 117 -10.80 1.90 1.52
CA ARG A 117 -9.69 2.60 0.88
C ARG A 117 -9.15 3.81 1.65
N TRP A 118 -9.11 3.77 2.98
CA TRP A 118 -8.53 4.83 3.81
C TRP A 118 -7.13 5.30 3.38
N TRP A 119 -6.32 4.42 2.76
CA TRP A 119 -4.99 4.75 2.26
C TRP A 119 -5.01 5.79 1.12
N THR A 120 -6.10 5.93 0.37
CA THR A 120 -6.18 6.90 -0.75
C THR A 120 -6.36 8.34 -0.27
N TRP A 121 -6.81 8.54 0.96
CA TRP A 121 -7.09 9.86 1.53
C TRP A 121 -5.99 10.30 2.48
N ARG A 122 -4.74 10.06 2.08
CA ARG A 122 -3.55 10.33 2.86
C ARG A 122 -2.47 10.99 2.03
N VAL A 123 -1.65 11.79 2.69
CA VAL A 123 -0.52 12.51 2.08
C VAL A 123 0.76 12.16 2.84
N PRO A 124 1.89 11.86 2.17
CA PRO A 124 3.18 11.68 2.81
C PRO A 124 3.54 12.85 3.73
N ARG A 125 4.11 12.54 4.88
CA ARG A 125 4.66 13.56 5.78
C ARG A 125 5.94 14.17 5.25
N ARG A 126 6.63 13.47 4.35
CA ARG A 126 7.89 13.88 3.75
C ARG A 126 7.79 13.80 2.24
N LEU A 127 8.04 14.93 1.60
CA LEU A 127 8.12 15.03 0.15
C LEU A 127 9.56 15.40 -0.20
N GLU A 128 10.24 14.55 -0.94
CA GLU A 128 11.55 14.84 -1.50
C GLU A 128 11.35 15.49 -2.86
N VAL A 129 11.87 16.70 -3.04
CA VAL A 129 11.72 17.45 -4.31
C VAL A 129 13.02 18.13 -4.65
N GLU A 130 13.23 18.44 -5.94
CA GLU A 130 14.39 19.24 -6.31
C GLU A 130 14.27 20.66 -5.73
N THR A 131 15.38 21.30 -5.37
CA THR A 131 15.35 22.67 -4.82
C THR A 131 14.62 23.67 -5.73
N ALA A 132 14.67 23.46 -7.05
CA ALA A 132 13.97 24.30 -8.02
C ALA A 132 12.44 24.13 -8.01
N GLU A 133 11.94 23.03 -7.44
CA GLU A 133 10.53 22.66 -7.39
C GLU A 133 9.87 23.09 -6.08
N GLN A 134 10.64 23.49 -5.08
CA GLN A 134 10.14 23.97 -3.80
C GLN A 134 9.36 25.29 -3.95
N ARG A 135 8.22 25.38 -3.25
CA ARG A 135 7.31 26.54 -3.31
C ARG A 135 6.84 26.97 -1.92
N ASP A 136 7.73 27.20 -0.97
CA ASP A 136 7.33 27.58 0.39
C ASP A 136 6.51 28.89 0.43
N PRO A 137 5.34 28.96 1.10
CA PRO A 137 4.70 27.94 1.95
C PRO A 137 3.75 26.96 1.26
N ASP A 138 3.51 27.14 -0.04
CA ASP A 138 2.64 26.32 -0.87
C ASP A 138 3.18 24.89 -1.08
N TRP A 139 2.38 24.08 -1.77
CA TRP A 139 2.81 22.75 -2.21
C TRP A 139 3.94 22.84 -3.24
N PRO A 140 4.95 21.95 -3.18
CA PRO A 140 5.96 21.87 -4.22
C PRO A 140 5.35 21.42 -5.56
N LEU A 141 6.12 21.56 -6.64
CA LEU A 141 5.69 21.16 -7.98
C LEU A 141 5.20 19.69 -8.01
N GLY A 142 4.12 19.45 -8.73
CA GLY A 142 3.43 18.17 -8.82
C GLY A 142 2.49 17.86 -7.62
N TRP A 143 2.49 18.69 -6.58
CA TRP A 143 1.58 18.58 -5.45
C TRP A 143 0.58 19.75 -5.38
N GLU A 144 0.69 20.75 -6.26
CA GLU A 144 -0.19 21.93 -6.29
C GLU A 144 -1.68 21.62 -6.51
N MET A 145 -2.00 20.42 -6.98
CA MET A 145 -3.39 19.98 -7.20
C MET A 145 -4.14 19.62 -5.92
N MET A 146 -3.45 19.60 -4.76
CA MET A 146 -4.10 19.34 -3.49
C MET A 146 -5.16 20.41 -3.18
N PRO A 147 -6.41 20.03 -2.85
CA PRO A 147 -7.52 20.97 -2.72
C PRO A 147 -7.52 21.74 -1.38
N PHE A 148 -6.42 21.68 -0.63
CA PHE A 148 -6.25 22.31 0.67
C PHE A 148 -4.81 22.82 0.84
N PRO A 149 -4.58 23.84 1.69
CA PRO A 149 -3.22 24.34 1.96
C PRO A 149 -2.31 23.25 2.54
N ARG A 150 -1.03 23.27 2.19
CA ARG A 150 -0.05 22.33 2.72
C ARG A 150 -0.03 22.38 4.26
N PRO A 151 -0.33 21.27 4.96
CA PRO A 151 -0.24 21.23 6.41
C PRO A 151 1.22 21.38 6.87
N THR A 152 1.46 22.09 7.97
CA THR A 152 2.82 22.28 8.51
C THR A 152 3.50 20.98 8.95
N SER A 153 2.72 19.91 9.14
CA SER A 153 3.23 18.57 9.40
C SER A 153 3.73 17.82 8.17
N VAL A 154 3.61 18.42 6.98
CA VAL A 154 4.24 17.93 5.74
C VAL A 154 5.55 18.69 5.54
N GLU A 155 6.65 17.97 5.72
CA GLU A 155 8.01 18.43 5.47
C GLU A 155 8.34 18.29 3.99
N VAL A 156 8.95 19.31 3.41
CA VAL A 156 9.54 19.24 2.06
C VAL A 156 11.06 19.21 2.24
N VAL A 157 11.66 18.11 1.84
CA VAL A 157 13.11 17.85 1.91
C VAL A 157 13.70 17.95 0.50
N THR A 158 14.97 18.34 0.41
CA THR A 158 15.73 18.56 -0.82
C THR A 158 17.10 17.94 -0.70
#